data_AF-A0A9E6JRI4-F1
#
_entry.id   AF-A0A9E6JRI4-F1
#
_cell.length_a   1.000
_cell.length_b   1.000
_cell.length_c   1.000
_cell.angle_alpha   90.00
_cell.angle_beta   90.00
_cell.angle_gamma   90.00
#
_symmetry.space_group_name_H-M   'P 1'
#
loop_
_entity.id
_entity.type
_entity.pdbx_description
1 polymer ?
#
loop_
_entity_poly.entity_id
_entity_poly.type
_entity_poly.pdbx_seq_one_letter_code
_entity_poly.pdbx_strand_id
1 'polypeptide(L)' 'VLQHEIDHLDGKLFIDRMVKRDRRKIDKELQSLANGNVEADYPLVLAGITQKVCHA' A
#
# COMPACT_ATOMS: atom_id res chain seq x y z
N VAL A 1 -11.88 15.12 0.98
CA VAL A 1 -11.60 14.76 -0.42
C VAL A 1 -10.87 15.89 -1.14
N LEU A 2 -11.42 17.11 -1.28
CA LEU A 2 -10.72 18.22 -1.96
C LEU A 2 -9.28 18.49 -1.47
N GLN A 3 -9.03 18.48 -0.16
CA GLN A 3 -7.68 18.68 0.39
C GLN A 3 -6.71 17.54 0.05
N HIS A 4 -7.22 16.32 -0.16
CA HIS A 4 -6.42 15.17 -0.58
C HIS A 4 -6.01 15.28 -2.05
N GLU A 5 -6.93 15.75 -2.90
CA GLU A 5 -6.64 16.01 -4.32
C GLU A 5 -5.57 17.11 -4.49
N ILE A 6 -5.66 18.18 -3.69
CA ILE A 6 -4.65 19.26 -3.69
C ILE A 6 -3.29 18.74 -3.22
N ASP A 7 -3.27 17.92 -2.16
CA ASP A 7 -2.03 17.32 -1.64
C ASP A 7 -1.34 16.44 -2.70
N HIS A 8 -2.11 15.73 -3.54
CA HIS A 8 -1.57 14.97 -4.67
C HIS A 8 -0.93 15.85 -5.75
N LEU A 9 -1.44 17.06 -5.99
CA LEU A 9 -0.82 18.03 -6.91
C LEU A 9 0.53 18.54 -6.40
N ASP A 10 0.67 18.66 -5.08
CA ASP A 10 1.91 19.05 -4.41
C ASP A 10 2.88 17.88 -4.14
N GLY A 11 2.52 16.66 -4.56
CA GLY A 11 3.31 15.44 -4.32
C GLY A 11 3.35 15.02 -2.84
N LYS A 12 2.47 15.57 -2.00
CA LYS A 12 2.35 15.21 -0.59
C LYS A 12 1.37 14.07 -0.45
N LEU A 13 1.83 12.95 0.10
CA LEU A 13 0.95 11.85 0.44
C LEU A 13 0.46 12.00 1.87
N PHE A 14 -0.73 11.47 2.15
CA PHE A 14 -1.36 11.54 3.47
C PHE A 14 -0.45 10.95 4.58
N ILE A 15 0.41 9.99 4.23
CA ILE A 15 1.46 9.39 5.06
C ILE A 15 2.52 10.39 5.56
N ASP A 16 2.75 11.51 4.87
CA ASP A 16 3.72 12.52 5.31
C ASP A 16 3.18 13.43 6.41
N ARG A 17 1.85 13.50 6.58
CA ARG A 17 1.19 14.25 7.65
C ARG A 17 0.98 13.42 8.93
N MET A 18 1.32 12.13 8.91
CA MET A 18 1.14 11.23 10.06
C MET A 18 2.29 11.28 11.07
N VAL A 19 2.00 10.84 12.30
CA VAL A 19 3.01 10.66 13.34
C VAL A 19 3.99 9.56 12.93
N LYS A 20 5.29 9.78 13.13
CA LYS A 20 6.39 8.87 12.71
C LYS A 20 6.23 7.41 13.18
N ARG A 21 5.51 7.16 14.27
CA ARG A 21 5.25 5.81 14.79
C ARG A 21 4.27 5.04 13.91
N ASP A 22 3.21 5.70 13.46
CA ASP A 22 2.18 5.08 12.62
C ASP A 22 2.66 4.92 11.18
N ARG A 23 3.46 5.89 10.69
CA ARG A 23 4.17 5.77 9.42
C ARG A 23 4.99 4.48 9.33
N ARG A 24 5.73 4.10 10.37
CA ARG A 24 6.54 2.86 10.37
C ARG A 24 5.70 1.58 10.29
N LYS A 25 4.49 1.57 10.85
CA LYS A 25 3.58 0.42 10.76
C LYS A 25 3.05 0.28 9.33
N ILE A 26 2.56 1.40 8.78
CA ILE A 26 2.04 1.46 7.41
C ILE A 26 3.15 1.15 6.40
N ASP A 27 4.37 1.66 6.58
CA ASP A 27 5.50 1.36 5.70
C ASP A 27 5.80 -0.15 5.67
N LYS A 28 5.68 -0.85 6.82
CA LYS A 28 5.87 -2.31 6.88
C LYS A 28 4.77 -3.05 6.12
N GLU A 29 3.51 -2.61 6.27
CA GLU A 29 2.37 -3.17 5.55
C GLU A 29 2.45 -2.89 4.03
N LEU A 30 2.85 -1.67 3.64
CA LEU A 30 3.09 -1.28 2.26
C LEU A 30 4.22 -2.09 1.62
N GLN A 31 5.29 -2.39 2.37
CA GLN A 31 6.35 -3.30 1.91
C GLN A 31 5.83 -4.72 1.74
N SER A 32 5.01 -5.22 2.67
CA SER A 32 4.37 -6.53 2.52
C SER A 32 3.46 -6.58 1.28
N LEU A 33 2.67 -5.53 1.03
CA LEU A 33 1.85 -5.38 -0.18
C LEU A 33 2.70 -5.34 -1.46
N ALA A 34 3.78 -4.55 -1.47
CA ALA A 34 4.69 -4.44 -2.60
C ALA A 34 5.40 -5.76 -2.92
N ASN A 35 5.71 -6.56 -1.89
CA ASN A 35 6.27 -7.90 -2.02
C ASN A 35 5.22 -8.96 -2.38
N GLY A 36 3.94 -8.58 -2.42
CA GLY A 36 2.84 -9.51 -2.66
C GLY A 36 2.54 -10.43 -1.48
N ASN A 37 3.04 -10.19 -0.28
CA ASN A 37 2.74 -11.04 0.87
C ASN A 37 1.39 -10.68 1.51
N VAL A 38 0.33 -10.67 0.72
CA VAL A 38 -1.05 -10.38 1.15
C VAL A 38 -2.00 -11.45 0.62
N GLU A 39 -2.90 -11.89 1.50
CA GLU A 39 -4.00 -12.77 1.14
C GLU A 39 -5.12 -11.94 0.50
N ALA A 40 -5.37 -12.18 -0.78
CA ALA A 40 -6.46 -11.58 -1.51
C ALA A 40 -7.29 -12.69 -2.15
N ASP A 41 -8.62 -12.56 -2.04
CA ASP A 41 -9.59 -13.45 -2.70
C ASP A 41 -9.63 -13.27 -4.24
N TYR A 42 -8.87 -12.29 -4.74
CA TYR A 42 -8.78 -11.93 -6.14
C TYR A 42 -7.35 -12.06 -6.66
N PRO A 43 -7.17 -12.37 -7.95
CA PRO A 43 -5.84 -12.53 -8.54
C PRO A 43 -5.08 -11.20 -8.55
N LEU A 44 -3.91 -11.18 -7.92
CA LEU A 44 -2.99 -10.05 -7.91
C LEU A 44 -1.98 -10.18 -9.06
N VAL A 45 -1.82 -9.12 -9.85
CA VAL A 45 -0.76 -9.02 -10.86
C VAL A 45 0.35 -8.16 -10.29
N LEU A 46 1.34 -8.79 -9.66
CA LEU A 46 2.57 -8.12 -9.26
C LEU A 46 3.54 -8.07 -10.44
N ALA A 47 4.28 -6.97 -10.57
CA ALA A 47 5.30 -6.78 -11.59
C ALA A 47 6.43 -7.81 -11.40
N GLY A 48 6.28 -8.99 -12.00
CA GLY A 48 7.29 -10.04 -12.06
C GLY A 48 7.03 -11.30 -11.21
N ILE A 49 5.96 -11.38 -10.42
CA ILE A 49 5.64 -12.58 -9.62
C ILE A 49 4.14 -12.89 -9.72
N THR A 50 3.79 -14.01 -10.35
CA THR A 50 2.46 -14.59 -10.32
C THR A 50 2.22 -15.23 -8.96
N GLN A 51 1.43 -14.56 -8.11
CA GLN A 51 1.08 -15.13 -6.81
C GLN A 51 -0.03 -16.17 -6.96
N LYS A 52 0.14 -17.32 -6.29
CA LYS A 52 -0.86 -18.40 -6.28
C LYS A 52 -2.00 -18.03 -5.33
N VAL A 53 -3.23 -18.14 -5.85
CA VAL A 53 -4.46 -18.13 -5.06
C VAL A 53 -4.41 -19.32 -4.10
N CYS A 54 -4.35 -19.06 -2.80
CA CYS A 54 -4.51 -20.10 -1.79
C CYS A 54 -6.02 -20.32 -1.60
N HIS A 55 -6.57 -21.31 -2.30
CA HIS A 55 -7.89 -21.85 -1.97
C HIS A 55 -7.77 -22.63 -0.64
N ALA A 56 -8.49 -22.16 0.37
CA ALA A 56 -8.76 -22.91 1.60
C ALA A 56 -9.67 -24.10 1.33
#